data_AF-A0A2Z4HMM2-F1
#
_entry.id   AF-A0A2Z4HMM2-F1
#
_cell.length_a   1.000
_cell.length_b   1.000
_cell.length_c   1.000
_cell.angle_alpha   90.00
_cell.angle_beta   90.00
_cell.angle_gamma   90.00
#
_symmetry.space_group_name_H-M   'P 1'
#
loop_
_entity.id
_entity.type
_entity.pdbx_description
1 polymer ?
#
loop_
_entity_poly.entity_id
_entity_poly.type
_entity_poly.pdbx_seq_one_letter_code
_entity_poly.pdbx_strand_id
1 'polypeptide(L)'
;MRILTGTATSGDSFRFEPLKVDAIGPTVFVEGEDLSRNITWVHAWTVTDGIITQVREYFNTSLTVTRLGNQSRSASSAITPLHCPSVWESSLSNRVGKSVPGLVLAI
;
A
#
# COMPACT_ATOMS: atom_id res chain seq x y z
N MET A 1 -11.81 4.63 15.88
CA MET A 1 -11.50 5.19 14.55
C MET A 1 -11.11 6.64 14.76
N ARG A 2 -9.84 7.02 14.55
CA ARG A 2 -9.38 8.40 14.72
C ARG A 2 -9.44 9.08 13.36
N ILE A 3 -10.29 10.09 13.22
CA ILE A 3 -10.41 10.86 11.98
C ILE A 3 -9.17 11.76 11.86
N LEU A 4 -8.41 11.62 10.78
CA LEU A 4 -7.28 12.48 10.44
C LEU A 4 -7.78 13.74 9.71
N THR A 5 -8.61 14.55 10.38
CA THR A 5 -9.15 15.82 9.85
C THR A 5 -8.11 16.94 9.71
N GLY A 6 -6.83 16.69 10.04
CA GLY A 6 -5.80 17.73 10.08
C GLY A 6 -5.94 18.72 11.25
N THR A 7 -6.99 18.64 12.05
CA THR A 7 -7.20 19.46 13.26
C THR A 7 -6.53 18.80 14.47
N ALA A 8 -5.21 18.58 14.41
CA ALA A 8 -4.47 18.11 15.56
C ALA A 8 -4.22 19.28 16.52
N THR A 9 -4.63 19.16 17.78
CA THR A 9 -4.14 20.04 18.84
C THR A 9 -2.66 19.78 19.07
N SER A 10 -1.91 20.79 19.48
CA SER A 10 -0.45 20.90 19.44
C SER A 10 0.37 19.81 20.17
N GLY A 11 -0.29 18.83 20.80
CA GLY A 11 0.33 17.72 21.52
C GLY A 11 0.11 16.33 20.91
N ASP A 12 -0.65 16.19 19.82
CA ASP A 12 -1.03 14.86 19.30
C ASP A 12 -0.89 14.73 17.78
N SER A 13 0.09 15.40 17.18
CA SER A 13 0.38 15.26 15.75
C SER A 13 0.96 13.88 15.43
N PHE A 14 0.32 13.13 14.54
CA PHE A 14 0.90 11.92 13.96
C PHE A 14 1.95 12.34 12.91
N ARG A 15 3.13 11.73 12.94
CA ARG A 15 4.20 12.00 11.97
C ARG A 15 4.42 10.76 11.11
N PHE A 16 4.32 10.95 9.80
CA PHE A 16 4.67 9.91 8.83
C PHE A 16 6.19 9.91 8.64
N GLU A 17 6.88 8.99 9.30
CA GLU A 17 8.31 8.73 9.09
C GLU A 17 8.49 7.52 8.15
N PRO A 18 8.88 7.73 6.88
CA PRO A 18 9.08 6.63 5.94
C PRO A 18 10.18 5.68 6.41
N LEU A 19 9.89 4.38 6.42
CA LEU A 19 10.87 3.33 6.63
C LEU A 19 11.38 2.75 5.32
N LYS A 20 10.48 2.53 4.36
CA LYS A 20 10.81 1.98 3.05
C LYS A 20 9.99 2.66 1.96
N VAL A 21 10.63 2.87 0.81
CA VAL A 21 10.03 3.43 -0.39
C VAL A 21 10.38 2.53 -1.57
N ASP A 22 9.37 2.06 -2.29
CA ASP A 22 9.51 1.28 -3.52
C ASP A 22 8.63 1.88 -4.63
N ALA A 23 8.97 1.66 -5.90
CA ALA A 23 8.18 2.14 -7.03
C ALA A 23 7.88 1.03 -8.04
N ILE A 24 6.64 0.98 -8.52
CA ILE A 24 6.18 0.07 -9.57
C ILE A 24 5.42 0.88 -10.61
N GLY A 25 6.04 1.10 -11.76
CA GLY A 25 5.49 1.98 -12.80
C GLY A 25 5.24 3.39 -12.24
N PRO A 26 4.05 3.98 -12.42
CA PRO A 26 3.73 5.31 -11.89
C PRO A 26 3.33 5.30 -10.42
N THR A 27 3.29 4.14 -9.74
CA THR A 27 2.86 4.05 -8.35
C THR A 27 4.07 3.92 -7.42
N VAL A 28 4.17 4.80 -6.43
CA VAL A 28 5.17 4.73 -5.35
C VAL A 28 4.50 4.23 -4.09
N PHE A 29 5.09 3.23 -3.46
CA PHE A 29 4.66 2.66 -2.19
C PHE A 29 5.61 3.11 -1.09
N VAL A 30 5.06 3.74 -0.06
CA VAL A 30 5.81 4.20 1.11
C VAL A 30 5.20 3.55 2.33
N GLU A 31 6.02 2.89 3.14
CA GLU A 31 5.57 2.28 4.38
C GLU A 31 6.33 2.83 5.59
N GLY A 32 5.65 2.89 6.73
CA GLY A 32 6.24 3.29 7.99
C GLY A 32 5.42 2.81 9.19
N GLU A 33 5.97 3.02 10.38
CA GLU A 33 5.35 2.57 11.62
C GLU A 33 5.53 3.59 12.74
N ASP A 34 4.57 3.59 13.68
CA ASP A 34 4.68 4.24 14.97
C ASP A 34 4.46 3.15 16.04
N LEU A 35 5.58 2.65 16.57
CA LEU A 35 5.56 1.59 17.59
C LEU A 35 4.91 2.06 18.90
N SER A 36 5.04 3.34 19.24
CA SER A 36 4.45 3.90 20.48
C SER A 36 2.92 3.87 20.43
N ARG A 37 2.36 4.05 19.23
CA ARG A 37 0.91 4.00 18.98
C ARG A 37 0.46 2.64 18.47
N ASN A 38 1.39 1.72 18.24
CA ASN A 38 1.13 0.39 17.68
C ASN A 38 0.37 0.49 16.35
N ILE A 39 0.88 1.34 15.46
CA ILE A 39 0.32 1.66 14.14
C ILE A 39 1.35 1.35 13.06
N THR A 40 0.93 0.68 11.99
CA THR A 40 1.63 0.67 10.70
C THR A 40 0.82 1.37 9.64
N TRP A 41 1.49 1.91 8.64
CA TRP A 41 0.84 2.59 7.53
C TRP A 41 1.57 2.34 6.22
N VAL A 42 0.78 2.31 5.14
CA VAL A 42 1.27 2.31 3.76
C VAL A 42 0.55 3.41 3.01
N HIS A 43 1.30 4.22 2.28
CA HIS A 43 0.77 5.11 1.28
C HIS A 43 1.11 4.60 -0.12
N ALA A 44 0.12 4.58 -1.01
CA ALA A 44 0.30 4.34 -2.43
C ALA A 44 0.03 5.65 -3.18
N TRP A 45 1.08 6.22 -3.76
CA TRP A 45 1.04 7.49 -4.49
C TRP A 45 1.06 7.23 -5.99
N THR A 46 0.10 7.80 -6.72
CA THR A 46 0.24 7.88 -8.18
C THR A 46 1.04 9.14 -8.50
N VAL A 47 2.14 8.99 -9.25
CA VAL A 47 3.05 10.09 -9.61
C VAL A 47 3.05 10.29 -11.12
N THR A 48 2.80 11.52 -11.55
CA THR A 48 2.82 11.95 -12.96
C THR A 48 3.64 13.23 -13.05
N ASP A 49 4.64 13.26 -13.93
CA ASP A 49 5.52 14.42 -14.13
C ASP A 49 6.16 14.97 -12.83
N GLY A 50 6.54 14.04 -11.93
CA GLY A 50 7.11 14.38 -10.63
C GLY A 50 6.11 14.90 -9.58
N ILE A 51 4.82 14.95 -9.92
CA ILE A 51 3.75 15.42 -9.03
C ILE A 51 2.94 14.21 -8.53
N ILE A 52 2.69 14.15 -7.22
CA ILE A 52 1.75 13.18 -6.65
C ILE A 52 0.33 13.64 -7.01
N THR A 53 -0.34 12.86 -7.86
CA THR A 53 -1.70 13.16 -8.35
C THR A 53 -2.79 12.41 -7.58
N GLN A 54 -2.44 11.32 -6.91
CA GLN A 54 -3.36 10.55 -6.06
C GLN A 54 -2.63 10.00 -4.84
N VAL A 55 -3.32 9.92 -3.71
CA VAL A 55 -2.84 9.28 -2.49
C VAL A 55 -3.90 8.31 -2.01
N ARG A 56 -3.50 7.06 -1.79
CA ARG A 56 -4.28 6.05 -1.05
C ARG A 56 -3.53 5.71 0.22
N GLU A 57 -4.23 5.74 1.34
CA GLU A 57 -3.66 5.50 2.67
C GLU A 57 -4.28 4.26 3.30
N TYR A 58 -3.43 3.39 3.83
CA TYR A 58 -3.82 2.15 4.48
C TYR A 58 -3.14 2.09 5.86
N PHE A 59 -3.93 2.17 6.92
CA PHE A 59 -3.46 1.97 8.29
C PHE A 59 -3.74 0.54 8.75
N ASN A 60 -2.82 -0.06 9.50
CA ASN A 60 -2.95 -1.38 10.11
C ASN A 60 -3.60 -2.39 9.15
N THR A 61 -3.03 -2.48 7.95
CA THR A 61 -3.51 -3.30 6.84
C THR A 61 -2.32 -3.96 6.18
N SER A 62 -2.39 -5.27 5.94
CA SER A 62 -1.37 -6.00 5.18
C SER A 62 -1.65 -5.81 3.70
N LEU A 63 -0.85 -4.97 3.01
CA LEU A 63 -1.03 -4.68 1.60
C LEU A 63 -0.15 -5.59 0.72
N THR A 64 -0.78 -6.29 -0.21
CA THR A 64 -0.13 -7.06 -1.27
C THR A 64 -0.49 -6.44 -2.61
N VAL A 65 0.49 -6.17 -3.45
CA VAL A 65 0.28 -5.59 -4.78
C VAL A 65 0.48 -6.67 -5.82
N THR A 66 -0.51 -6.87 -6.68
CA THR A 66 -0.47 -7.85 -7.75
C THR A 66 -0.57 -7.15 -9.10
N ARG A 67 0.13 -7.68 -10.11
CA ARG A 67 0.01 -7.17 -11.46
C ARG A 67 -1.13 -7.87 -12.18
N LEU A 68 -2.13 -7.10 -12.61
CA LEU A 68 -3.28 -7.64 -13.34
C LEU A 68 -3.01 -7.59 -14.85
N GLY A 69 -2.52 -8.70 -15.40
CA GLY A 69 -2.42 -8.93 -16.84
C GLY A 69 -1.01 -8.81 -17.43
N ASN A 70 -0.53 -9.92 -18.00
CA ASN A 70 0.31 -9.97 -19.21
C ASN A 70 0.38 -11.41 -19.74
N GLN A 71 -0.77 -12.04 -20.00
CA GLN A 71 -0.77 -13.22 -20.88
C GLN A 71 -0.91 -12.69 -22.30
N SER A 72 0.11 -12.95 -23.13
CA SER A 72 0.02 -12.82 -24.59
C SER A 72 -1.37 -13.30 -25.00
N ARG A 73 -2.15 -12.43 -25.66
CA ARG A 73 -3.44 -12.78 -26.26
C ARG A 73 -3.19 -13.76 -27.42
N SER A 74 -2.78 -14.98 -27.11
CA SER A 74 -2.95 -16.10 -28.01
C SER A 74 -4.42 -16.48 -27.89
N ALA A 75 -5.20 -16.03 -28.86
CA ALA A 75 -6.63 -16.26 -28.95
C ALA A 75 -6.92 -17.77 -29.01
N SER A 76 -7.11 -18.40 -27.86
CA SER A 76 -7.81 -19.67 -27.74
C SER A 76 -8.77 -19.55 -26.56
N SER A 77 -10.02 -19.89 -26.80
CA SER A 77 -11.15 -19.78 -25.88
C SER A 77 -11.09 -20.77 -24.70
N ALA A 78 -9.91 -21.00 -24.13
CA ALA A 78 -9.69 -21.85 -22.96
C ALA A 78 -9.71 -20.99 -21.69
N ILE A 79 -10.27 -21.54 -20.61
CA ILE A 79 -10.17 -20.94 -19.27
C ILE A 79 -8.71 -21.05 -18.85
N THR A 80 -7.89 -20.04 -19.17
CA THR A 80 -6.53 -19.93 -18.66
C THR A 80 -6.60 -19.46 -17.21
N PRO A 81 -5.97 -20.15 -16.25
CA PRO A 81 -5.87 -19.64 -14.89
C PRO A 81 -5.22 -18.26 -14.93
N LEU A 82 -5.93 -17.26 -14.41
CA LEU A 82 -5.43 -15.90 -14.25
C LEU A 82 -4.39 -15.91 -13.13
N HIS A 83 -3.13 -16.08 -13.49
CA HIS A 83 -2.02 -15.90 -12.56
C HIS A 83 -1.74 -14.41 -12.39
N CYS A 84 -2.05 -13.87 -11.21
CA CYS A 84 -1.75 -12.49 -10.81
C CYS A 84 -0.56 -12.52 -9.83
N PRO A 85 0.70 -12.49 -10.33
CA PRO A 85 1.85 -12.55 -9.44
C PRO A 85 1.86 -11.35 -8.49
N SER A 86 2.19 -11.63 -7.22
CA SER A 86 2.56 -10.60 -6.26
C SER A 86 3.85 -9.95 -6.74
N VAL A 87 3.84 -8.63 -6.87
CA VAL A 87 4.99 -7.82 -7.32
C VAL A 87 5.55 -6.98 -6.19
N TRP A 88 4.80 -6.81 -5.10
CA TRP A 88 5.25 -6.12 -3.89
C TRP A 88 4.35 -6.48 -2.71
N GLU A 89 4.92 -6.55 -1.51
CA GLU A 89 4.20 -6.81 -0.28
C GLU A 89 4.75 -5.91 0.83
N SER A 90 3.85 -5.36 1.65
CA SER A 90 4.27 -4.59 2.81
C SER A 90 4.99 -5.48 3.81
N SER A 91 6.12 -4.99 4.31
CA SER A 91 6.93 -5.72 5.30
C SER A 91 6.44 -5.57 6.74
N LEU A 92 5.40 -4.74 6.95
CA LEU A 92 4.99 -4.28 8.27
C LEU A 92 3.81 -5.06 8.87
N SER A 93 3.21 -5.99 8.11
CA SER A 93 1.99 -6.73 8.49
C SER A 93 2.10 -7.49 9.82
N ASN A 94 3.31 -7.91 10.21
CA ASN A 94 3.56 -8.68 11.43
C ASN A 94 4.27 -7.89 12.55
N ARG A 95 4.57 -6.60 12.36
CA ARG A 95 5.43 -5.84 13.31
C ARG A 95 4.72 -5.33 14.54
N VAL A 96 3.39 -5.26 14.48
CA VAL A 96 2.54 -4.58 15.47
C VAL A 96 1.90 -5.56 16.47
N GLY A 97 2.34 -6.83 16.44
CA GLY A 97 1.91 -7.89 17.35
C GLY A 97 0.41 -8.20 17.30
N LYS A 98 -0.28 -7.78 16.22
CA LYS A 98 -1.72 -7.93 16.04
C LYS A 98 -2.02 -8.35 14.61
N SER A 99 -3.01 -9.22 14.44
CA SER A 99 -3.55 -9.54 13.11
C SER A 99 -4.26 -8.33 12.52
N VAL A 100 -4.01 -8.09 11.24
CA VAL A 100 -4.59 -6.99 10.46
C VAL A 100 -5.35 -7.53 9.25
N PRO A 101 -6.37 -6.83 8.74
CA PRO A 101 -6.98 -7.21 7.47
C PRO A 101 -5.95 -7.22 6.34
N GLY A 102 -6.04 -8.22 5.46
CA GLY A 102 -5.28 -8.29 4.22
C GLY A 102 -6.02 -7.58 3.09
N LEU A 103 -5.29 -6.83 2.27
CA LEU A 103 -5.81 -6.18 1.08
C LEU A 103 -4.89 -6.47 -0.11
N VAL A 104 -5.50 -6.90 -1.23
CA VAL A 104 -4.78 -7.05 -2.50
C VAL A 104 -5.09 -5.85 -3.40
N LEU A 105 -4.07 -5.09 -3.75
CA LEU A 105 -4.15 -4.00 -4.73
C LEU A 105 -3.71 -4.53 -6.09
N ALA A 106 -4.63 -4.57 -7.04
CA ALA A 106 -4.31 -4.85 -8.43
C ALA A 106 -3.83 -3.55 -9.11
N ILE A 107 -2.68 -3.62 -9.78
CA ILE A 107 -2.12 -2.54 -10.61
C ILE A 107 -1.84 -3.00 -12.04
#